data_AF-A0A946U641-F1
#
_entry.id   AF-A0A946U641-F1
#
_cell.length_a   1.000
_cell.length_b   1.000
_cell.length_c   1.000
_cell.angle_alpha   90.00
_cell.angle_beta   90.00
_cell.angle_gamma   90.00
#
_symmetry.space_group_name_H-M   'P 1'
#
loop_
_entity.id
_entity.type
_entity.pdbx_description
1 polymer ?
#
loop_
_entity_poly.entity_id
_entity_poly.type
_entity_poly.pdbx_seq_one_letter_code
_entity_poly.pdbx_strand_id
1 'polypeptide(L)'
;GLSGEKTGLPVADIIAFLKLALEYMDQTIAANRRDDGLYHAYNLMQVDEDGGIAIRYLYEMLEGQVAVLSSGKLDAAESLDVLKALRSSALYRADQHSYILYPNRTLPGFMEKNRVPIKDHDVPGIVSRDCNGTLHFNPEFCNASVLDEKLKQMNVSGQDRKKWLEIYEEVFDHQSFTGRSGTFYKYEGLGSIYWHMVSKLLLAVQEICIKARAEESTELDGLVACYYDIRRGIGAYKSVQEQGAFPTDPYSHTPAMMGAQQPGLTGQVKEDFISRLIEVGVRVENGRLGFDPFLSDERNITFTICTVPVKIQEGDEDSILVVRTNGEKSELAGLVLDAELSEEIFNRTGAIKALQVNVRAS
;
A
#
# COMPACT_ATOMS: atom_id res chain seq x y z
N GLY A 1 9.48 -14.17 -34.65
CA GLY A 1 10.62 -13.62 -33.90
C GLY A 1 10.83 -12.18 -34.32
N LEU A 2 11.59 -11.40 -33.56
CA LEU A 2 11.96 -10.03 -33.96
C LEU A 2 12.96 -10.10 -35.13
N SER A 3 12.76 -9.28 -36.18
CA SER A 3 13.60 -9.29 -37.40
C SER A 3 15.00 -8.68 -37.18
N GLY A 4 15.20 -7.92 -36.09
CA GLY A 4 16.44 -7.18 -35.81
C GLY A 4 16.53 -5.83 -36.53
N GLU A 5 15.63 -5.57 -37.46
CA GLU A 5 15.50 -4.25 -38.10
C GLU A 5 15.04 -3.21 -37.07
N LYS A 6 15.61 -2.01 -37.14
CA LYS A 6 15.29 -0.88 -36.28
C LYS A 6 15.00 0.35 -37.14
N THR A 7 14.03 1.16 -36.71
CA THR A 7 13.69 2.44 -37.35
C THR A 7 13.88 3.56 -36.34
N GLY A 8 14.45 4.68 -36.78
CA GLY A 8 14.58 5.88 -35.95
C GLY A 8 13.23 6.54 -35.72
N LEU A 9 12.97 6.96 -34.48
CA LEU A 9 11.76 7.70 -34.10
C LEU A 9 12.16 9.08 -33.57
N PRO A 10 11.46 10.16 -33.97
CA PRO A 10 11.66 11.47 -33.38
C PRO A 10 11.39 11.46 -31.87
N VAL A 11 12.28 12.07 -31.09
CA VAL A 11 12.10 12.21 -29.63
C VAL A 11 10.82 12.99 -29.32
N ALA A 12 10.44 13.95 -30.16
CA ALA A 12 9.21 14.71 -30.02
C ALA A 12 7.95 13.83 -30.04
N ASP A 13 7.91 12.79 -30.88
CA ASP A 13 6.78 11.87 -30.98
C ASP A 13 6.66 11.01 -29.73
N ILE A 14 7.80 10.58 -29.17
CA ILE A 14 7.86 9.84 -27.90
C ILE A 14 7.34 10.71 -26.76
N ILE A 15 7.78 11.97 -26.68
CA ILE A 15 7.31 12.90 -25.66
C ILE A 15 5.81 13.16 -25.81
N ALA A 16 5.32 13.37 -27.03
CA ALA A 16 3.89 13.59 -27.30
C ALA A 16 3.05 12.37 -26.87
N PHE A 17 3.51 11.16 -27.19
CA PHE A 17 2.87 9.92 -26.75
C PHE A 17 2.84 9.81 -25.23
N LEU A 18 3.95 10.08 -24.53
CA LEU A 18 4.01 10.01 -23.07
C LEU A 18 3.09 11.03 -22.40
N LYS A 19 2.98 12.25 -22.96
CA LYS A 19 2.03 13.26 -22.48
C LYS A 19 0.59 12.80 -22.63
N LEU A 20 0.24 12.27 -23.80
CA LEU A 20 -1.10 11.73 -24.04
C LEU A 20 -1.41 10.56 -23.10
N ALA A 21 -0.44 9.67 -22.88
CA ALA A 21 -0.60 8.56 -21.94
C ALA A 21 -0.86 9.06 -20.51
N LEU A 22 -0.12 10.08 -20.05
CA LEU A 22 -0.34 10.71 -18.74
C LEU A 22 -1.72 11.37 -18.64
N GLU A 23 -2.20 12.05 -19.69
CA GLU A 23 -3.55 12.64 -19.69
C GLU A 23 -4.65 11.58 -19.47
N TYR A 24 -4.55 10.42 -20.13
CA TYR A 24 -5.48 9.32 -19.93
C TYR A 24 -5.32 8.66 -18.55
N MET A 25 -4.10 8.52 -18.03
CA MET A 25 -3.87 8.02 -16.67
C MET A 25 -4.48 8.95 -15.62
N ASP A 26 -4.29 10.26 -15.76
CA ASP A 26 -4.83 11.29 -14.88
C ASP A 26 -6.37 11.29 -14.89
N GLN A 27 -6.97 11.21 -16.08
CA GLN A 27 -8.42 11.07 -16.23
C GLN A 27 -8.92 9.78 -15.54
N THR A 28 -8.19 8.67 -15.70
CA THR A 28 -8.54 7.39 -15.08
C THR A 28 -8.44 7.45 -13.56
N ILE A 29 -7.41 8.09 -13.01
CA ILE A 29 -7.26 8.30 -11.55
C ILE A 29 -8.43 9.13 -11.03
N ALA A 30 -8.75 10.25 -11.67
CA ALA A 30 -9.86 11.11 -11.27
C ALA A 30 -11.21 10.37 -11.28
N ALA A 31 -11.46 9.53 -12.29
CA ALA A 31 -12.67 8.71 -12.40
C ALA A 31 -12.74 7.55 -11.39
N ASN A 32 -11.66 7.28 -10.64
CA ASN A 32 -11.59 6.22 -9.64
C ASN A 32 -11.62 6.73 -8.19
N ARG A 33 -11.93 8.01 -7.98
CA ARG A 33 -12.22 8.53 -6.64
C ARG A 33 -13.60 8.05 -6.19
N ARG A 34 -13.68 7.57 -4.96
CA ARG A 34 -14.90 7.12 -4.30
C ARG A 34 -15.61 8.28 -3.61
N ASP A 35 -16.90 8.08 -3.33
CA ASP A 35 -17.73 9.05 -2.61
C ASP A 35 -17.26 9.30 -1.17
N ASP A 36 -16.58 8.32 -0.56
CA ASP A 36 -16.00 8.41 0.79
C ASP A 36 -14.63 9.13 0.82
N GLY A 37 -14.13 9.59 -0.33
CA GLY A 37 -12.85 10.29 -0.46
C GLY A 37 -11.63 9.38 -0.67
N LEU A 38 -11.80 8.06 -0.63
CA LEU A 38 -10.75 7.10 -0.99
C LEU A 38 -10.68 6.88 -2.51
N TYR A 39 -9.72 6.07 -2.97
CA TYR A 39 -9.61 5.66 -4.37
C TYR A 39 -9.81 4.15 -4.52
N HIS A 40 -10.40 3.74 -5.64
CA HIS A 40 -10.51 2.34 -6.01
C HIS A 40 -9.11 1.75 -6.28
N ALA A 41 -8.86 0.54 -5.77
CA ALA A 41 -7.59 -0.17 -5.98
C ALA A 41 -7.65 -1.11 -7.18
N TYR A 42 -8.65 -1.99 -7.19
CA TYR A 42 -8.87 -2.97 -8.24
C TYR A 42 -10.34 -2.94 -8.65
N ASN A 43 -10.57 -3.04 -9.96
CA ASN A 43 -11.90 -3.09 -10.55
C ASN A 43 -12.05 -4.38 -11.36
N LEU A 44 -13.30 -4.80 -11.55
CA LEU A 44 -13.66 -5.86 -12.47
C LEU A 44 -14.15 -5.23 -13.77
N MET A 45 -13.79 -5.87 -14.89
CA MET A 45 -14.34 -5.53 -16.19
C MET A 45 -15.24 -6.67 -16.67
N GLN A 46 -16.35 -6.32 -17.31
CA GLN A 46 -17.26 -7.26 -17.97
C GLN A 46 -17.47 -6.81 -19.41
N VAL A 47 -17.35 -7.74 -20.37
CA VAL A 47 -17.71 -7.48 -21.77
C VAL A 47 -19.20 -7.75 -21.93
N ASP A 48 -19.93 -6.76 -22.41
CA ASP A 48 -21.36 -6.86 -22.68
C ASP A 48 -21.62 -7.51 -24.05
N GLU A 49 -22.84 -8.02 -24.27
CA GLU A 49 -23.21 -8.73 -25.51
C GLU A 49 -23.07 -7.86 -26.77
N ASP A 50 -23.20 -6.53 -26.62
CA ASP A 50 -23.05 -5.54 -27.69
C ASP A 50 -21.61 -5.06 -27.91
N GLY A 51 -20.65 -5.60 -27.14
CA GLY A 51 -19.23 -5.22 -27.19
C GLY A 51 -18.86 -4.06 -26.27
N GLY A 52 -19.78 -3.56 -25.43
CA GLY A 52 -19.47 -2.64 -24.35
C GLY A 52 -18.54 -3.25 -23.29
N ILE A 53 -17.86 -2.41 -22.52
CA ILE A 53 -17.07 -2.83 -21.35
C ILE A 53 -17.60 -2.11 -20.11
N ALA A 54 -18.29 -2.85 -19.25
CA ALA A 54 -18.76 -2.35 -17.97
C ALA A 54 -17.67 -2.47 -16.89
N ILE A 55 -17.60 -1.49 -16.00
CA ILE A 55 -16.70 -1.48 -14.84
C ILE A 55 -17.53 -1.73 -13.58
N ARG A 56 -17.12 -2.74 -12.80
CA ARG A 56 -17.68 -3.01 -11.47
C ARG A 56 -16.61 -2.77 -10.41
N TYR A 57 -16.95 -1.95 -9.43
CA TYR A 57 -16.03 -1.56 -8.36
C TYR A 57 -15.99 -2.60 -7.24
N LEU A 58 -14.81 -2.80 -6.67
CA LEU A 58 -14.61 -3.60 -5.46
C LEU A 58 -14.60 -2.72 -4.20
N TYR A 59 -14.61 -3.38 -3.04
CA TYR A 59 -14.49 -2.73 -1.74
C TYR A 59 -13.17 -1.93 -1.61
N GLU A 60 -13.13 -0.99 -0.66
CA GLU A 60 -11.94 -0.19 -0.38
C GLU A 60 -10.74 -1.07 0.01
N MET A 61 -9.54 -0.67 -0.42
CA MET A 61 -8.31 -1.40 -0.09
C MET A 61 -7.18 -0.43 0.21
N LEU A 62 -6.38 -0.74 1.24
CA LEU A 62 -5.24 0.08 1.65
C LEU A 62 -4.24 0.30 0.52
N GLU A 63 -4.00 -0.72 -0.30
CA GLU A 63 -3.06 -0.67 -1.42
C GLU A 63 -3.40 0.41 -2.45
N GLY A 64 -4.69 0.63 -2.75
CA GLY A 64 -5.10 1.70 -3.66
C GLY A 64 -4.78 3.09 -3.11
N GLN A 65 -4.80 3.23 -1.78
CA GLN A 65 -4.53 4.51 -1.12
C GLN A 65 -3.03 4.79 -1.14
N VAL A 66 -2.22 3.79 -0.85
CA VAL A 66 -0.76 3.85 -1.02
C VAL A 66 -0.41 4.22 -2.46
N ALA A 67 -1.01 3.54 -3.44
CA ALA A 67 -0.72 3.76 -4.85
C ALA A 67 -1.07 5.18 -5.32
N VAL A 68 -2.25 5.70 -4.96
CA VAL A 68 -2.66 7.06 -5.38
C VAL A 68 -1.83 8.13 -4.68
N LEU A 69 -1.49 7.95 -3.40
CA LEU A 69 -0.61 8.87 -2.64
C LEU A 69 0.80 8.91 -3.23
N SER A 70 1.33 7.78 -3.71
CA SER A 70 2.63 7.71 -4.40
C SER A 70 2.58 8.04 -5.89
N SER A 71 1.41 8.34 -6.47
CA SER A 71 1.28 8.53 -7.92
C SER A 71 1.91 9.83 -8.44
N GLY A 72 2.13 10.80 -7.55
CA GLY A 72 2.53 12.16 -7.90
C GLY A 72 1.39 13.03 -8.46
N LYS A 73 0.19 12.45 -8.66
CA LYS A 73 -0.97 13.17 -9.23
C LYS A 73 -1.62 14.12 -8.24
N LEU A 74 -1.79 13.70 -6.99
CA LEU A 74 -2.49 14.49 -5.99
C LEU A 74 -1.61 15.65 -5.51
N ASP A 75 -2.27 16.78 -5.25
CA ASP A 75 -1.65 17.86 -4.48
C ASP A 75 -1.65 17.57 -2.97
N ALA A 76 -1.09 18.49 -2.18
CA ALA A 76 -1.00 18.36 -0.72
C ALA A 76 -2.37 18.30 -0.03
N ALA A 77 -3.36 19.08 -0.51
CA ALA A 77 -4.69 19.13 0.06
C ALA A 77 -5.48 17.85 -0.26
N GLU A 78 -5.47 17.41 -1.51
CA GLU A 78 -6.09 16.16 -1.94
C GLU A 78 -5.51 14.95 -1.19
N SER A 79 -4.19 14.94 -1.02
CA SER A 79 -3.48 13.89 -0.27
C SER A 79 -3.88 13.88 1.21
N LEU A 80 -3.98 15.06 1.84
CA LEU A 80 -4.44 15.18 3.23
C LEU A 80 -5.90 14.73 3.38
N ASP A 81 -6.77 15.01 2.41
CA ASP A 81 -8.15 14.55 2.40
C ASP A 81 -8.26 13.03 2.29
N VAL A 82 -7.46 12.40 1.43
CA VAL A 82 -7.37 10.92 1.34
C VAL A 82 -6.91 10.32 2.69
N LEU A 83 -5.93 10.93 3.35
CA LEU A 83 -5.44 10.44 4.65
C LEU A 83 -6.47 10.57 5.77
N LYS A 84 -7.23 11.67 5.79
CA LYS A 84 -8.37 11.85 6.72
C LYS A 84 -9.47 10.83 6.45
N ALA A 85 -9.83 10.63 5.18
CA ALA A 85 -10.79 9.62 4.77
C ALA A 85 -10.34 8.20 5.19
N LEU A 86 -9.08 7.86 4.95
CA LEU A 86 -8.47 6.59 5.32
C LEU A 86 -8.55 6.35 6.84
N ARG A 87 -8.22 7.36 7.65
CA ARG A 87 -8.33 7.30 9.12
C ARG A 87 -9.77 7.05 9.60
N SER A 88 -10.77 7.55 8.86
CA SER A 88 -12.19 7.37 9.19
C SER A 88 -12.84 6.11 8.58
N SER A 89 -12.13 5.41 7.69
CA SER A 89 -12.65 4.25 6.94
C SER A 89 -12.71 2.96 7.76
N ALA A 90 -13.34 1.93 7.19
CA ALA A 90 -13.35 0.60 7.80
C ALA A 90 -11.98 -0.12 7.75
N LEU A 91 -10.98 0.49 7.09
CA LEU A 91 -9.60 0.01 7.08
C LEU A 91 -8.87 0.32 8.39
N TYR A 92 -9.32 1.32 9.15
CA TYR A 92 -8.68 1.64 10.42
C TYR A 92 -9.05 0.62 11.50
N ARG A 93 -8.04 -0.03 12.07
CA ARG A 93 -8.16 -1.03 13.14
C ARG A 93 -7.66 -0.44 14.45
N ALA A 94 -8.63 -0.11 15.31
CA ALA A 94 -8.41 0.71 16.51
C ALA A 94 -7.55 0.06 17.61
N ASP A 95 -7.67 -1.25 17.85
CA ASP A 95 -6.90 -1.97 18.88
C ASP A 95 -5.40 -2.01 18.59
N GLN A 96 -5.01 -1.79 17.34
CA GLN A 96 -3.63 -1.77 16.88
C GLN A 96 -3.20 -0.41 16.33
N HIS A 97 -4.07 0.61 16.39
CA HIS A 97 -3.84 1.96 15.84
C HIS A 97 -3.22 1.93 14.42
N SER A 98 -3.75 1.08 13.53
CA SER A 98 -3.16 0.87 12.20
C SER A 98 -4.21 0.41 11.18
N TYR A 99 -3.78 -0.04 10.00
CA TYR A 99 -4.67 -0.29 8.87
C TYR A 99 -4.66 -1.74 8.39
N ILE A 100 -5.84 -2.31 8.16
CA ILE A 100 -6.02 -3.60 7.47
C ILE A 100 -6.06 -3.41 5.95
N LEU A 101 -5.81 -4.48 5.19
CA LEU A 101 -5.74 -4.39 3.73
C LEU A 101 -7.08 -4.06 3.07
N TYR A 102 -8.17 -4.55 3.65
CA TYR A 102 -9.55 -4.39 3.19
C TYR A 102 -10.51 -4.61 4.37
N PRO A 103 -11.77 -4.13 4.30
CA PRO A 103 -12.71 -4.20 5.42
C PRO A 103 -12.86 -5.61 5.97
N ASN A 104 -12.83 -5.71 7.29
CA ASN A 104 -13.15 -6.95 7.98
C ASN A 104 -14.66 -7.22 7.82
N ARG A 105 -15.02 -8.44 7.42
CA ARG A 105 -16.42 -8.82 7.16
C ARG A 105 -16.78 -10.12 7.85
N THR A 106 -18.02 -10.23 8.27
CA THR A 106 -18.57 -11.49 8.78
C THR A 106 -18.94 -12.37 7.60
N LEU A 107 -18.30 -13.54 7.49
CA LEU A 107 -18.69 -14.54 6.51
C LEU A 107 -19.93 -15.29 7.02
N PRO A 108 -20.84 -15.71 6.12
CA PRO A 108 -22.00 -16.48 6.54
C PRO A 108 -21.57 -17.73 7.29
N GLY A 109 -22.32 -18.08 8.32
CA GLY A 109 -22.09 -19.32 9.08
C GLY A 109 -22.26 -20.55 8.19
N PHE A 110 -21.74 -21.70 8.61
CA PHE A 110 -21.83 -22.94 7.83
C PHE A 110 -23.28 -23.28 7.42
N MET A 111 -24.23 -23.06 8.33
CA MET A 111 -25.66 -23.32 8.10
C MET A 111 -26.35 -22.27 7.21
N GLU A 112 -25.69 -21.15 6.91
CA GLU A 112 -26.21 -20.03 6.13
C GLU A 112 -25.71 -20.04 4.68
N LYS A 113 -24.48 -20.51 4.43
CA LYS A 113 -23.78 -20.39 3.12
C LYS A 113 -24.46 -21.07 1.92
N ASN A 114 -25.25 -22.10 2.14
CA ASN A 114 -25.77 -22.94 1.08
C ASN A 114 -27.30 -23.03 1.17
N ARG A 115 -28.00 -21.90 1.08
CA ARG A 115 -29.46 -21.85 1.17
C ARG A 115 -30.03 -21.37 -0.15
N VAL A 116 -30.67 -22.28 -0.87
CA VAL A 116 -31.27 -22.00 -2.18
C VAL A 116 -32.58 -21.20 -1.98
N PRO A 117 -32.75 -20.04 -2.65
CA PRO A 117 -33.91 -19.18 -2.44
C PRO A 117 -35.23 -19.77 -2.96
N ILE A 118 -35.17 -20.65 -3.96
CA ILE A 118 -36.33 -21.32 -4.54
C ILE A 118 -36.72 -22.54 -3.69
N LYS A 119 -38.03 -22.70 -3.43
CA LYS A 119 -38.57 -23.75 -2.55
C LYS A 119 -39.27 -24.91 -3.28
N ASP A 120 -39.54 -24.79 -4.58
CA ASP A 120 -40.54 -25.63 -5.25
C ASP A 120 -39.97 -26.67 -6.23
N HIS A 121 -38.64 -26.78 -6.36
CA HIS A 121 -38.00 -27.68 -7.33
C HIS A 121 -36.90 -28.53 -6.71
N ASP A 122 -37.26 -29.76 -6.31
CA ASP A 122 -36.30 -30.78 -5.91
C ASP A 122 -35.73 -31.45 -7.16
N VAL A 123 -34.43 -31.27 -7.41
CA VAL A 123 -33.71 -31.96 -8.49
C VAL A 123 -32.69 -32.90 -7.84
N PRO A 124 -32.97 -34.22 -7.77
CA PRO A 124 -32.09 -35.19 -7.13
C PRO A 124 -30.65 -35.11 -7.65
N GLY A 125 -29.68 -35.03 -6.74
CA GLY A 125 -28.27 -34.92 -7.06
C GLY A 125 -27.77 -33.50 -7.35
N ILE A 126 -28.67 -32.52 -7.51
CA ILE A 126 -28.34 -31.09 -7.63
C ILE A 126 -28.63 -30.36 -6.32
N VAL A 127 -29.84 -30.56 -5.76
CA VAL A 127 -30.25 -30.00 -4.46
C VAL A 127 -30.86 -31.06 -3.57
N SER A 128 -30.79 -30.86 -2.25
CA SER A 128 -31.47 -31.67 -1.24
C SER A 128 -32.17 -30.78 -0.21
N ARG A 129 -33.27 -31.29 0.37
CA ARG A 129 -34.10 -30.58 1.34
C ARG A 129 -33.76 -31.01 2.77
N ASP A 130 -33.59 -30.05 3.66
CA ASP A 130 -33.40 -30.31 5.09
C ASP A 130 -34.73 -30.56 5.84
N CYS A 131 -34.65 -30.88 7.13
CA CYS A 131 -35.83 -31.12 7.97
C CYS A 131 -36.70 -29.87 8.20
N ASN A 132 -36.22 -28.68 7.86
CA ASN A 132 -36.96 -27.42 7.96
C ASN A 132 -37.54 -26.98 6.60
N GLY A 133 -37.37 -27.79 5.55
CA GLY A 133 -37.85 -27.49 4.22
C GLY A 133 -36.96 -26.56 3.39
N THR A 134 -35.75 -26.23 3.85
CA THR A 134 -34.76 -25.43 3.13
C THR A 134 -34.04 -26.28 2.10
N LEU A 135 -33.80 -25.73 0.90
CA LEU A 135 -33.02 -26.41 -0.13
C LEU A 135 -31.55 -26.01 -0.06
N HIS A 136 -30.68 -26.99 -0.29
CA HIS A 136 -29.23 -26.87 -0.27
C HIS A 136 -28.66 -27.49 -1.55
N PHE A 137 -27.69 -26.84 -2.20
CA PHE A 137 -26.93 -27.47 -3.28
C PHE A 137 -26.14 -28.68 -2.75
N ASN A 138 -25.92 -29.66 -3.62
CA ASN A 138 -25.10 -30.82 -3.33
C ASN A 138 -23.70 -30.37 -2.84
N PRO A 139 -23.22 -30.86 -1.67
CA PRO A 139 -21.96 -30.43 -1.08
C PRO A 139 -20.71 -30.78 -1.92
N GLU A 140 -20.82 -31.62 -2.94
CA GLU A 140 -19.72 -31.94 -3.86
C GLU A 140 -19.42 -30.79 -4.84
N PHE A 141 -20.30 -29.80 -4.98
CA PHE A 141 -20.08 -28.66 -5.87
C PHE A 141 -19.19 -27.62 -5.21
N CYS A 142 -17.98 -27.44 -5.75
CA CYS A 142 -17.04 -26.42 -5.30
C CYS A 142 -17.05 -25.15 -6.17
N ASN A 143 -17.70 -25.18 -7.34
CA ASN A 143 -17.87 -24.05 -8.25
C ASN A 143 -18.93 -24.36 -9.33
N ALA A 144 -19.27 -23.34 -10.14
CA ALA A 144 -20.28 -23.43 -11.19
C ALA A 144 -19.93 -24.44 -12.30
N SER A 145 -18.65 -24.69 -12.58
CA SER A 145 -18.24 -25.67 -13.61
C SER A 145 -18.60 -27.10 -13.21
N VAL A 146 -18.41 -27.47 -11.94
CA VAL A 146 -18.80 -28.80 -11.42
C VAL A 146 -20.32 -28.98 -11.50
N LEU A 147 -21.08 -27.93 -11.16
CA LEU A 147 -22.53 -27.93 -11.32
C LEU A 147 -22.93 -28.08 -12.79
N ASP A 148 -22.33 -27.30 -13.71
CA ASP A 148 -22.62 -27.35 -15.14
C ASP A 148 -22.33 -28.72 -15.75
N GLU A 149 -21.21 -29.35 -15.38
CA GLU A 149 -20.87 -30.72 -15.77
C GLU A 149 -21.93 -31.73 -15.30
N LYS A 150 -22.38 -31.62 -14.04
CA LYS A 150 -23.42 -32.50 -13.50
C LYS A 150 -24.76 -32.31 -14.22
N LEU A 151 -25.17 -31.06 -14.47
CA LEU A 151 -26.38 -30.72 -15.21
C LEU A 151 -26.34 -31.27 -16.65
N LYS A 152 -25.17 -31.21 -17.31
CA LYS A 152 -24.94 -31.81 -18.63
C LYS A 152 -25.08 -33.33 -18.59
N GLN A 153 -24.48 -34.01 -17.62
CA GLN A 153 -24.59 -35.47 -17.46
C GLN A 153 -26.04 -35.92 -17.22
N MET A 154 -26.85 -35.09 -16.57
CA MET A 154 -28.27 -35.34 -16.32
C MET A 154 -29.18 -34.96 -17.51
N ASN A 155 -28.61 -34.48 -18.62
CA ASN A 155 -29.34 -34.00 -19.80
C ASN A 155 -30.38 -32.91 -19.48
N VAL A 156 -30.07 -31.99 -18.56
CA VAL A 156 -30.92 -30.83 -18.24
C VAL A 156 -30.95 -29.87 -19.43
N SER A 157 -32.13 -29.31 -19.72
CA SER A 157 -32.33 -28.38 -20.85
C SER A 157 -31.41 -27.15 -20.73
N GLY A 158 -31.05 -26.54 -21.87
CA GLY A 158 -30.18 -25.35 -21.86
C GLY A 158 -30.73 -24.18 -21.04
N GLN A 159 -32.07 -23.99 -21.07
CA GLN A 159 -32.74 -22.92 -20.33
C GLN A 159 -32.72 -23.19 -18.82
N ASP A 160 -33.03 -24.42 -18.40
CA ASP A 160 -33.01 -24.79 -16.98
C ASP A 160 -31.59 -24.82 -16.43
N ARG A 161 -30.61 -25.23 -17.25
CA ARG A 161 -29.19 -25.19 -16.89
C ARG A 161 -28.72 -23.77 -16.62
N LYS A 162 -29.07 -22.82 -17.50
CA LYS A 162 -28.75 -21.39 -17.30
C LYS A 162 -29.34 -20.88 -15.98
N LYS A 163 -30.62 -21.18 -15.72
CA LYS A 163 -31.31 -20.81 -14.48
C LYS A 163 -30.62 -21.38 -13.24
N TRP A 164 -30.22 -22.65 -13.24
CA TRP A 164 -29.50 -23.25 -12.11
C TRP A 164 -28.13 -22.62 -11.87
N LEU A 165 -27.40 -22.26 -12.93
CA LEU A 165 -26.12 -21.56 -12.80
C LEU A 165 -26.31 -20.13 -12.25
N GLU A 166 -27.36 -19.43 -12.66
CA GLU A 166 -27.73 -18.11 -12.12
C GLU A 166 -28.08 -18.18 -10.63
N ILE A 167 -28.88 -19.18 -10.21
CA ILE A 167 -29.21 -19.38 -8.78
C ILE A 167 -27.97 -19.76 -7.98
N TYR A 168 -27.10 -20.61 -8.54
CA TYR A 168 -25.84 -20.99 -7.88
C TYR A 168 -24.94 -19.76 -7.69
N GLU A 169 -24.89 -18.87 -8.68
CA GLU A 169 -24.19 -17.60 -8.57
C GLU A 169 -24.86 -16.65 -7.57
N GLU A 170 -26.20 -16.59 -7.50
CA GLU A 170 -26.90 -15.81 -6.48
C GLU A 170 -26.59 -16.27 -5.05
N VAL A 171 -26.47 -17.59 -4.84
CA VAL A 171 -26.18 -18.18 -3.52
C VAL A 171 -24.72 -17.94 -3.09
N PHE A 172 -23.76 -18.04 -4.01
CA PHE A 172 -22.34 -18.05 -3.67
C PHE A 172 -21.55 -16.81 -4.09
N ASP A 173 -22.07 -15.97 -5.00
CA ASP A 173 -21.47 -14.75 -5.53
C ASP A 173 -19.99 -14.94 -5.90
N HIS A 174 -19.70 -15.98 -6.68
CA HIS A 174 -18.34 -16.34 -7.06
C HIS A 174 -17.68 -15.28 -7.96
N GLN A 175 -18.46 -14.45 -8.66
CA GLN A 175 -17.94 -13.30 -9.41
C GLN A 175 -17.25 -12.28 -8.50
N SER A 176 -17.65 -12.20 -7.23
CA SER A 176 -17.01 -11.35 -6.23
C SER A 176 -15.82 -12.01 -5.52
N PHE A 177 -15.45 -13.24 -5.90
CA PHE A 177 -14.30 -13.94 -5.34
C PHE A 177 -12.99 -13.38 -5.92
N THR A 178 -12.29 -12.58 -5.10
CA THR A 178 -11.00 -11.97 -5.44
C THR A 178 -9.80 -12.82 -5.00
N GLY A 179 -10.04 -14.05 -4.51
CA GLY A 179 -9.03 -14.94 -3.95
C GLY A 179 -9.26 -15.26 -2.48
N ARG A 180 -8.27 -15.94 -1.87
CA ARG A 180 -8.35 -16.43 -0.46
C ARG A 180 -8.47 -15.32 0.59
N SER A 181 -8.09 -14.10 0.22
CA SER A 181 -8.10 -12.86 1.03
C SER A 181 -9.37 -12.72 1.85
N GLY A 182 -10.52 -12.89 1.18
CA GLY A 182 -11.83 -12.71 1.78
C GLY A 182 -12.42 -13.96 2.43
N THR A 183 -11.68 -15.06 2.59
CA THR A 183 -12.21 -16.36 3.04
C THR A 183 -11.43 -17.01 4.19
N PHE A 184 -10.44 -16.31 4.76
CA PHE A 184 -9.66 -16.76 5.92
C PHE A 184 -9.32 -15.59 6.85
N TYR A 185 -8.78 -15.87 8.05
CA TYR A 185 -8.70 -14.91 9.17
C TYR A 185 -7.27 -14.60 9.65
N LYS A 186 -6.25 -14.97 8.87
CA LYS A 186 -4.81 -14.79 9.19
C LYS A 186 -4.04 -14.39 7.91
N TYR A 187 -2.77 -14.00 8.02
CA TYR A 187 -1.94 -13.57 6.89
C TYR A 187 -2.52 -12.32 6.25
N GLU A 188 -2.84 -12.36 4.97
CA GLU A 188 -3.54 -11.26 4.29
C GLU A 188 -5.02 -11.17 4.71
N GLY A 189 -5.57 -12.20 5.36
CA GLY A 189 -7.01 -12.38 5.57
C GLY A 189 -7.75 -11.36 6.42
N LEU A 190 -9.04 -11.62 6.60
CA LEU A 190 -9.99 -10.74 7.26
C LEU A 190 -9.52 -10.32 8.67
N GLY A 191 -9.51 -9.01 8.92
CA GLY A 191 -9.11 -8.40 10.19
C GLY A 191 -7.61 -8.43 10.48
N SER A 192 -6.78 -8.91 9.55
CA SER A 192 -5.32 -8.95 9.72
C SER A 192 -4.66 -7.69 9.17
N ILE A 193 -3.76 -7.10 9.95
CA ILE A 193 -2.87 -6.03 9.47
C ILE A 193 -1.69 -6.68 8.78
N TYR A 194 -1.36 -6.22 7.57
CA TYR A 194 -0.17 -6.67 6.83
C TYR A 194 0.86 -5.55 6.79
N TRP A 195 1.92 -5.68 7.61
CA TRP A 195 2.77 -4.56 8.00
C TRP A 195 3.55 -3.95 6.84
N HIS A 196 3.92 -4.73 5.83
CA HIS A 196 4.60 -4.20 4.65
C HIS A 196 3.75 -3.13 3.93
N MET A 197 2.43 -3.31 3.83
CA MET A 197 1.57 -2.30 3.19
C MET A 197 1.44 -1.03 4.03
N VAL A 198 1.43 -1.16 5.36
CA VAL A 198 1.41 -0.01 6.28
C VAL A 198 2.72 0.78 6.19
N SER A 199 3.88 0.11 6.10
CA SER A 199 5.16 0.81 5.91
C SER A 199 5.28 1.47 4.54
N LYS A 200 4.65 0.91 3.48
CA LYS A 200 4.53 1.61 2.19
C LYS A 200 3.67 2.87 2.32
N LEU A 201 2.57 2.82 3.07
CA LEU A 201 1.77 4.01 3.38
C LEU A 201 2.61 5.07 4.09
N LEU A 202 3.37 4.68 5.12
CA LEU A 202 4.23 5.62 5.85
C LEU A 202 5.23 6.31 4.92
N LEU A 203 5.90 5.55 4.05
CA LEU A 203 6.83 6.10 3.06
C LEU A 203 6.13 7.03 2.06
N ALA A 204 4.96 6.65 1.53
CA ALA A 204 4.20 7.49 0.62
C ALA A 204 3.82 8.84 1.25
N VAL A 205 3.36 8.83 2.50
CA VAL A 205 3.03 10.06 3.24
C VAL A 205 4.28 10.90 3.50
N GLN A 206 5.42 10.25 3.75
CA GLN A 206 6.70 10.95 3.90
C GLN A 206 7.11 11.69 2.63
N GLU A 207 6.99 11.05 1.47
CA GLU A 207 7.28 11.67 0.16
C GLU A 207 6.37 12.88 -0.09
N ILE A 208 5.09 12.78 0.28
CA ILE A 208 4.14 13.89 0.20
C ILE A 208 4.54 15.04 1.14
N CYS A 209 4.96 14.76 2.38
CA CYS A 209 5.45 15.80 3.29
C CYS A 209 6.64 16.57 2.70
N ILE A 210 7.56 15.86 2.03
CA ILE A 210 8.73 16.49 1.39
C ILE A 210 8.29 17.38 0.23
N LYS A 211 7.39 16.90 -0.62
CA LYS A 211 6.82 17.68 -1.72
C LYS A 211 6.11 18.93 -1.19
N ALA A 212 5.22 18.77 -0.21
CA ALA A 212 4.47 19.87 0.41
C ALA A 212 5.39 20.92 1.05
N ARG A 213 6.50 20.50 1.68
CA ARG A 213 7.52 21.41 2.21
C ARG A 213 8.23 22.19 1.12
N ALA A 214 8.63 21.54 0.03
CA ALA A 214 9.28 22.19 -1.10
C ALA A 214 8.35 23.20 -1.81
N GLU A 215 7.04 22.94 -1.77
CA GLU A 215 6.00 23.81 -2.34
C GLU A 215 5.47 24.85 -1.34
N GLU A 216 6.01 24.92 -0.11
CA GLU A 216 5.55 25.80 0.97
C GLU A 216 4.02 25.70 1.24
N SER A 217 3.46 24.50 1.12
CA SER A 217 2.02 24.24 1.28
C SER A 217 1.55 24.49 2.71
N THR A 218 0.35 25.08 2.84
CA THR A 218 -0.33 25.33 4.12
C THR A 218 -0.78 24.06 4.84
N GLU A 219 -0.72 22.92 4.17
CA GLU A 219 -1.22 21.62 4.60
C GLU A 219 -0.11 20.76 5.21
N LEU A 220 1.15 21.24 5.15
CA LEU A 220 2.33 20.51 5.63
C LEU A 220 2.15 20.00 7.06
N ASP A 221 1.71 20.84 8.00
CA ASP A 221 1.53 20.45 9.40
C ASP A 221 0.50 19.31 9.55
N GLY A 222 -0.56 19.33 8.74
CA GLY A 222 -1.58 18.28 8.72
C GLY A 222 -1.02 16.96 8.18
N LEU A 223 -0.21 17.03 7.12
CA LEU A 223 0.46 15.87 6.53
C LEU A 223 1.50 15.26 7.48
N VAL A 224 2.29 16.10 8.16
CA VAL A 224 3.24 15.69 9.19
C VAL A 224 2.52 15.02 10.36
N ALA A 225 1.37 15.56 10.79
CA ALA A 225 0.56 14.93 11.82
C ALA A 225 0.07 13.53 11.39
N CYS A 226 -0.36 13.37 10.13
CA CYS A 226 -0.72 12.06 9.58
C CYS A 226 0.48 11.10 9.53
N TYR A 227 1.66 11.57 9.13
CA TYR A 227 2.89 10.76 9.13
C TYR A 227 3.17 10.17 10.52
N TYR A 228 3.21 11.02 11.55
CA TYR A 228 3.47 10.56 12.92
C TYR A 228 2.35 9.68 13.49
N ASP A 229 1.09 9.93 13.10
CA ASP A 229 -0.04 9.10 13.49
C ASP A 229 0.07 7.67 12.93
N ILE A 230 0.45 7.53 11.65
CA ILE A 230 0.72 6.23 11.02
C ILE A 230 1.94 5.57 11.67
N ARG A 231 3.03 6.33 11.89
CA ARG A 231 4.27 5.83 12.49
C ARG A 231 4.02 5.22 13.88
N ARG A 232 3.17 5.84 14.70
CA ARG A 232 2.76 5.31 16.01
C ARG A 232 2.11 3.93 15.93
N GLY A 233 1.47 3.61 14.80
CA GLY A 233 0.86 2.29 14.54
C GLY A 233 1.86 1.18 14.20
N ILE A 234 3.08 1.53 13.78
CA ILE A 234 4.14 0.56 13.45
C ILE A 234 4.63 -0.12 14.73
N GLY A 235 4.92 -1.43 14.63
CA GLY A 235 5.30 -2.27 15.76
C GLY A 235 6.40 -1.69 16.65
N ALA A 236 7.41 -1.03 16.08
CA ALA A 236 8.54 -0.44 16.80
C ALA A 236 8.15 0.64 17.82
N TYR A 237 6.97 1.24 17.69
CA TYR A 237 6.47 2.31 18.55
C TYR A 237 5.40 1.86 19.55
N LYS A 238 5.19 0.54 19.68
CA LYS A 238 4.20 -0.07 20.58
C LYS A 238 4.83 -0.67 21.82
N SER A 239 4.00 -0.91 22.84
CA SER A 239 4.37 -1.78 23.94
C SER A 239 4.49 -3.24 23.51
N VAL A 240 5.21 -4.05 24.30
CA VAL A 240 5.33 -5.51 24.09
C VAL A 240 3.95 -6.18 24.08
N GLN A 241 3.03 -5.71 24.93
CA GLN A 241 1.68 -6.26 25.06
C GLN A 241 0.81 -5.97 23.84
N GLU A 242 0.84 -4.73 23.35
CA GLU A 242 0.10 -4.33 22.13
C GLU A 242 0.62 -5.08 20.90
N GLN A 243 1.94 -5.20 20.76
CA GLN A 243 2.55 -5.92 19.65
C GLN A 243 2.37 -7.45 19.78
N GLY A 244 2.35 -7.95 21.02
CA GLY A 244 2.35 -9.38 21.34
C GLY A 244 3.69 -10.07 21.04
N ALA A 245 4.76 -9.29 20.89
CA ALA A 245 6.14 -9.73 20.64
C ALA A 245 7.12 -8.59 20.98
N PHE A 246 8.42 -8.78 20.73
CA PHE A 246 9.40 -7.69 20.87
C PHE A 246 9.13 -6.60 19.81
N PRO A 247 8.83 -5.34 20.21
CA PRO A 247 8.51 -4.26 19.27
C PRO A 247 9.61 -3.95 18.25
N THR A 248 10.87 -4.19 18.62
CA THR A 248 12.05 -3.93 17.78
C THR A 248 12.21 -4.95 16.65
N ASP A 249 11.50 -6.08 16.69
CA ASP A 249 11.58 -7.12 15.67
C ASP A 249 10.48 -6.92 14.62
N PRO A 250 10.79 -7.01 13.32
CA PRO A 250 9.78 -6.94 12.27
C PRO A 250 8.98 -8.25 12.17
N TYR A 251 7.70 -8.12 11.83
CA TYR A 251 6.77 -9.23 11.65
C TYR A 251 5.92 -9.00 10.41
N SER A 252 5.50 -10.05 9.71
CA SER A 252 4.76 -9.88 8.46
C SER A 252 3.34 -9.36 8.68
N HIS A 253 2.65 -9.86 9.70
CA HIS A 253 1.25 -9.51 9.93
C HIS A 253 0.81 -9.67 11.39
N THR A 254 -0.28 -9.00 11.76
CA THR A 254 -0.96 -9.12 13.07
C THR A 254 -2.45 -9.41 12.85
N PRO A 255 -2.89 -10.68 13.00
CA PRO A 255 -4.30 -11.06 12.88
C PRO A 255 -5.22 -10.42 13.94
N ALA A 256 -6.53 -10.57 13.77
CA ALA A 256 -7.50 -10.04 14.75
C ALA A 256 -7.42 -10.74 16.12
N MET A 257 -7.03 -12.01 16.16
CA MET A 257 -7.12 -12.88 17.33
C MET A 257 -5.77 -13.14 18.03
N MET A 258 -4.67 -12.53 17.59
CA MET A 258 -3.34 -12.75 18.16
C MET A 258 -2.39 -11.59 17.86
N GLY A 259 -1.29 -11.53 18.61
CA GLY A 259 -0.18 -10.60 18.37
C GLY A 259 0.60 -10.91 17.09
N ALA A 260 1.71 -10.21 16.90
CA ALA A 260 2.52 -10.23 15.70
C ALA A 260 3.00 -11.64 15.28
N GLN A 261 3.00 -11.92 13.97
CA GLN A 261 3.24 -13.24 13.37
C GLN A 261 4.29 -13.17 12.24
N GLN A 262 5.00 -14.28 12.03
CA GLN A 262 6.06 -14.43 11.01
C GLN A 262 7.22 -13.43 11.20
N PRO A 263 8.17 -13.71 12.13
CA PRO A 263 9.27 -12.82 12.45
C PRO A 263 10.30 -12.70 11.31
N GLY A 264 10.96 -11.55 11.24
CA GLY A 264 12.21 -11.36 10.52
C GLY A 264 12.04 -10.84 9.09
N LEU A 265 12.14 -11.72 8.11
CA LEU A 265 12.46 -11.38 6.71
C LEU A 265 11.24 -10.89 5.89
N THR A 266 10.48 -9.94 6.43
CA THR A 266 9.39 -9.23 5.70
C THR A 266 9.95 -8.06 4.89
N GLY A 267 9.35 -7.77 3.73
CA GLY A 267 9.69 -6.59 2.91
C GLY A 267 9.44 -5.25 3.60
N GLN A 268 8.71 -5.25 4.73
CA GLN A 268 8.51 -4.09 5.60
C GLN A 268 9.83 -3.37 5.92
N VAL A 269 10.88 -4.12 6.23
CA VAL A 269 12.16 -3.56 6.69
C VAL A 269 12.83 -2.64 5.65
N LYS A 270 12.60 -2.89 4.35
CA LYS A 270 13.12 -2.03 3.28
C LYS A 270 12.44 -0.66 3.30
N GLU A 271 11.13 -0.64 3.50
CA GLU A 271 10.35 0.62 3.51
C GLU A 271 10.69 1.42 4.77
N ASP A 272 10.77 0.77 5.92
CA ASP A 272 11.12 1.41 7.20
C ASP A 272 12.55 1.94 7.19
N PHE A 273 13.50 1.23 6.57
CA PHE A 273 14.89 1.69 6.42
C PHE A 273 14.97 2.96 5.56
N ILE A 274 14.30 2.98 4.41
CA ILE A 274 14.25 4.18 3.55
C ILE A 274 13.58 5.33 4.29
N SER A 275 12.44 5.06 4.93
CA SER A 275 11.70 6.06 5.70
C SER A 275 12.57 6.67 6.79
N ARG A 276 13.34 5.85 7.51
CA ARG A 276 14.23 6.35 8.55
C ARG A 276 15.37 7.21 8.00
N LEU A 277 16.00 6.83 6.88
CA LEU A 277 17.05 7.65 6.26
C LEU A 277 16.55 9.03 5.85
N ILE A 278 15.34 9.08 5.29
CA ILE A 278 14.71 10.33 4.87
C ILE A 278 14.25 11.14 6.09
N GLU A 279 13.74 10.48 7.14
CA GLU A 279 13.27 11.11 8.38
C GLU A 279 14.41 11.86 9.08
N VAL A 280 15.58 11.23 9.18
CA VAL A 280 16.80 11.86 9.74
C VAL A 280 17.43 12.86 8.77
N GLY A 281 16.79 13.12 7.64
CA GLY A 281 17.09 14.25 6.76
C GLY A 281 17.93 13.93 5.54
N VAL A 282 18.35 12.69 5.29
CA VAL A 282 19.20 12.40 4.12
C VAL A 282 18.47 12.73 2.82
N ARG A 283 19.09 13.53 1.95
CA ARG A 283 18.60 13.87 0.60
C ARG A 283 19.72 13.68 -0.41
N VAL A 284 19.39 13.17 -1.59
CA VAL A 284 20.33 13.11 -2.72
C VAL A 284 19.64 13.69 -3.94
N GLU A 285 20.18 14.80 -4.44
CA GLU A 285 19.64 15.50 -5.60
C GLU A 285 20.77 16.02 -6.48
N ASN A 286 20.66 15.85 -7.80
CA ASN A 286 21.67 16.29 -8.77
C ASN A 286 23.11 15.82 -8.43
N GLY A 287 23.24 14.60 -7.89
CA GLY A 287 24.51 14.01 -7.48
C GLY A 287 25.10 14.57 -6.18
N ARG A 288 24.34 15.34 -5.40
CA ARG A 288 24.78 15.98 -4.16
C ARG A 288 24.06 15.42 -2.95
N LEU A 289 24.80 15.12 -1.88
CA LEU A 289 24.27 14.70 -0.59
C LEU A 289 23.90 15.94 0.24
N GLY A 290 22.66 15.98 0.73
CA GLY A 290 22.18 17.01 1.63
C GLY A 290 21.42 16.47 2.83
N PHE A 291 21.09 17.37 3.75
CA PHE A 291 20.44 17.07 5.01
C PHE A 291 19.27 18.04 5.28
N ASP A 292 18.05 17.52 5.43
CA ASP A 292 16.85 18.28 5.80
C ASP A 292 15.99 17.46 6.80
N PRO A 293 16.33 17.49 8.10
CA PRO A 293 15.74 16.61 9.12
C PRO A 293 14.41 17.14 9.67
N PHE A 294 13.59 17.82 8.87
CA PHE A 294 12.35 18.47 9.35
C PHE A 294 11.28 17.50 9.87
N LEU A 295 11.36 16.22 9.47
CA LEU A 295 10.50 15.14 9.98
C LEU A 295 11.14 14.40 11.17
N SER A 296 12.36 14.74 11.56
CA SER A 296 13.00 14.14 12.72
C SER A 296 12.44 14.75 13.99
N ASP A 297 11.92 13.92 14.89
CA ASP A 297 11.64 14.30 16.27
C ASP A 297 12.88 14.24 17.18
N GLU A 298 14.04 13.87 16.61
CA GLU A 298 15.33 13.82 17.28
C GLU A 298 16.22 15.00 16.87
N ARG A 299 16.57 15.86 17.83
CA ARG A 299 17.41 17.05 17.64
C ARG A 299 18.91 16.76 17.63
N ASN A 300 19.32 15.61 18.16
CA ASN A 300 20.71 15.18 18.23
C ASN A 300 20.78 13.71 17.87
N ILE A 301 21.23 13.41 16.66
CA ILE A 301 21.27 12.04 16.15
C ILE A 301 22.61 11.76 15.47
N THR A 302 23.11 10.54 15.67
CA THR A 302 24.29 10.04 14.96
C THR A 302 23.94 8.78 14.21
N PHE A 303 24.29 8.74 12.93
CA PHE A 303 24.08 7.59 12.06
C PHE A 303 25.24 7.49 11.07
N THR A 304 25.15 6.59 10.10
CA THR A 304 26.17 6.46 9.06
C THR A 304 25.55 6.47 7.68
N ILE A 305 26.23 7.11 6.72
CA ILE A 305 25.90 7.03 5.29
C ILE A 305 27.16 6.60 4.56
N CYS A 306 27.06 5.52 3.78
CA CYS A 306 28.22 4.95 3.09
C CYS A 306 29.44 4.78 4.01
N THR A 307 29.22 4.29 5.23
CA THR A 307 30.21 4.13 6.32
C THR A 307 30.80 5.41 6.94
N VAL A 308 30.44 6.59 6.45
CA VAL A 308 30.82 7.87 7.06
C VAL A 308 29.86 8.20 8.21
N PRO A 309 30.35 8.37 9.45
CA PRO A 309 29.54 8.88 10.56
C PRO A 309 29.03 10.29 10.29
N VAL A 310 27.74 10.50 10.48
CA VAL A 310 27.07 11.80 10.38
C VAL A 310 26.45 12.10 11.74
N LYS A 311 26.79 13.25 12.32
CA LYS A 311 26.12 13.78 13.50
C LYS A 311 25.28 15.00 13.09
N ILE A 312 23.97 14.92 13.25
CA ILE A 312 23.07 16.07 13.15
C ILE A 312 22.86 16.64 14.55
N GLN A 313 23.00 17.95 14.69
CA GLN A 313 22.82 18.70 15.93
C GLN A 313 22.28 20.11 15.65
N GLU A 314 21.73 20.74 16.67
CA GLU A 314 21.36 22.16 16.61
C GLU A 314 22.61 23.05 16.54
N GLY A 315 22.52 24.13 15.76
CA GLY A 315 23.53 25.17 15.69
C GLY A 315 22.93 26.56 15.47
N ASP A 316 23.79 27.58 15.47
CA ASP A 316 23.39 28.98 15.26
C ASP A 316 23.03 29.24 13.78
N GLU A 317 23.69 28.53 12.86
CA GLU A 317 23.52 28.63 11.42
C GLU A 317 23.54 27.23 10.79
N ASP A 318 22.96 27.13 9.59
CA ASP A 318 23.05 25.91 8.79
C ASP A 318 24.48 25.74 8.27
N SER A 319 25.17 24.69 8.72
CA SER A 319 26.53 24.37 8.24
C SER A 319 26.85 22.88 8.26
N ILE A 320 27.82 22.48 7.44
CA ILE A 320 28.41 21.14 7.48
C ILE A 320 29.91 21.26 7.73
N LEU A 321 30.36 20.75 8.87
CA LEU A 321 31.77 20.51 9.14
C LEU A 321 32.18 19.15 8.58
N VAL A 322 33.05 19.17 7.57
CA VAL A 322 33.66 17.99 6.98
C VAL A 322 34.99 17.73 7.67
N VAL A 323 35.14 16.54 8.26
CA VAL A 323 36.40 16.11 8.89
C VAL A 323 37.04 15.05 7.99
N ARG A 324 38.22 15.32 7.46
CA ARG A 324 38.98 14.36 6.64
C ARG A 324 39.85 13.43 7.49
N THR A 325 40.23 12.29 6.92
CA THR A 325 41.08 11.29 7.61
C THR A 325 42.51 11.77 7.86
N ASN A 326 43.01 12.73 7.08
CA ASN A 326 44.27 13.42 7.32
C ASN A 326 44.22 14.45 8.47
N GLY A 327 43.04 14.67 9.08
CA GLY A 327 42.82 15.63 10.16
C GLY A 327 42.41 17.03 9.71
N GLU A 328 42.41 17.30 8.40
CA GLU A 328 41.90 18.55 7.83
C GLU A 328 40.41 18.70 8.12
N LYS A 329 39.99 19.94 8.37
CA LYS A 329 38.59 20.29 8.59
C LYS A 329 38.22 21.46 7.70
N SER A 330 37.09 21.34 7.03
CA SER A 330 36.48 22.43 6.28
C SER A 330 35.03 22.57 6.68
N GLU A 331 34.54 23.80 6.72
CA GLU A 331 33.15 24.10 7.02
C GLU A 331 32.48 24.67 5.77
N LEU A 332 31.30 24.14 5.47
CA LEU A 332 30.47 24.55 4.34
C LEU A 332 29.22 25.24 4.90
N ALA A 333 28.85 26.37 4.29
CA ALA A 333 27.57 27.01 4.59
C ALA A 333 26.41 26.22 3.96
N GLY A 334 25.30 26.13 4.69
CA GLY A 334 24.11 25.38 4.28
C GLY A 334 24.20 23.88 4.59
N LEU A 335 23.20 23.13 4.12
CA LEU A 335 23.00 21.72 4.46
C LEU A 335 23.24 20.76 3.28
N VAL A 336 24.00 21.17 2.27
CA VAL A 336 24.24 20.37 1.06
C VAL A 336 25.73 20.36 0.71
N LEU A 337 26.33 19.18 0.61
CA LEU A 337 27.70 19.01 0.15
C LEU A 337 27.83 19.39 -1.33
N ASP A 338 29.03 19.74 -1.79
CA ASP A 338 29.32 19.81 -3.22
C ASP A 338 29.35 18.41 -3.86
N ALA A 339 29.42 18.36 -5.20
CA ALA A 339 29.41 17.11 -5.95
C ALA A 339 30.65 16.25 -5.68
N GLU A 340 31.82 16.87 -5.49
CA GLU A 340 33.09 16.16 -5.28
C GLU A 340 33.08 15.42 -3.93
N LEU A 341 32.71 16.12 -2.85
CA LEU A 341 32.57 15.53 -1.51
C LEU A 341 31.48 14.47 -1.48
N SER A 342 30.37 14.69 -2.19
CA SER A 342 29.29 13.71 -2.28
C SER A 342 29.77 12.43 -2.99
N GLU A 343 30.51 12.58 -4.08
CA GLU A 343 31.10 11.47 -4.83
C GLU A 343 32.11 10.68 -3.97
N GLU A 344 32.95 11.35 -3.18
CA GLU A 344 33.86 10.67 -2.24
C GLU A 344 33.11 9.76 -1.25
N ILE A 345 31.96 10.23 -0.74
CA ILE A 345 31.11 9.46 0.18
C ILE A 345 30.45 8.29 -0.56
N PHE A 346 29.83 8.53 -1.71
CA PHE A 346 29.14 7.50 -2.48
C PHE A 346 30.09 6.38 -2.94
N ASN A 347 31.31 6.75 -3.36
CA ASN A 347 32.35 5.82 -3.79
C ASN A 347 33.15 5.21 -2.63
N ARG A 348 32.84 5.58 -1.37
CA ARG A 348 33.48 5.04 -0.16
C ARG A 348 35.01 5.13 -0.20
N THR A 349 35.54 6.27 -0.65
CA THR A 349 36.99 6.48 -0.82
C THR A 349 37.77 6.39 0.50
N GLY A 350 37.10 6.60 1.63
CA GLY A 350 37.72 6.68 2.95
C GLY A 350 38.42 8.02 3.23
N ALA A 351 38.26 9.02 2.35
CA ALA A 351 38.85 10.36 2.53
C ALA A 351 38.13 11.17 3.64
N ILE A 352 36.82 11.01 3.76
CA ILE A 352 35.99 11.70 4.75
C ILE A 352 35.82 10.81 5.99
N LYS A 353 36.28 11.32 7.14
CA LYS A 353 36.23 10.64 8.43
C LYS A 353 34.87 10.78 9.12
N ALA A 354 34.25 11.96 9.04
CA ALA A 354 32.95 12.25 9.64
C ALA A 354 32.36 13.55 9.09
N LEU A 355 31.05 13.70 9.23
CA LEU A 355 30.32 14.94 9.02
C LEU A 355 29.65 15.39 10.32
N GLN A 356 29.74 16.69 10.63
CA GLN A 356 28.87 17.32 11.63
C GLN A 356 27.96 18.31 10.90
N VAL A 357 26.67 18.07 10.97
CA VAL A 357 25.64 18.87 10.33
C VAL A 357 24.97 19.70 11.43
N ASN A 358 25.20 21.01 11.38
CA ASN A 358 24.56 21.97 12.26
C ASN A 358 23.30 22.48 11.55
N VAL A 359 22.15 22.25 12.15
CA VAL A 359 20.87 22.74 11.64
C VAL A 359 20.45 23.90 12.51
N ARG A 360 20.15 25.03 11.87
CA ARG A 360 19.66 26.22 12.56
C ARG A 360 18.36 25.89 13.29
N ALA A 361 18.29 26.26 14.57
CA ALA A 361 17.06 26.16 15.33
C ALA A 361 15.96 27.03 14.68
N SER A 362 14.84 26.39 14.33
CA SER A 362 13.64 27.01 13.74
C SER A 362 12.84 27.82 14.75
#